data_AF-A0A4R2PKY6-F1
#
_entry.id   AF-A0A4R2PKY6-F1
#
_cell.length_a   1.000
_cell.length_b   1.000
_cell.length_c   1.000
_cell.angle_alpha   90.00
_cell.angle_beta   90.00
_cell.angle_gamma   90.00
#
_symmetry.space_group_name_H-M   'P 1'
#
loop_
_entity.id
_entity.type
_entity.pdbx_description
1 polymer ?
#
loop_
_entity_poly.entity_id
_entity_poly.type
_entity_poly.pdbx_seq_one_letter_code
_entity_poly.pdbx_strand_id
1 'polypeptide(L)' 'MRPRSIVNWFAATYAQLDLAGCSSHSGRRTFITRSARLLARSGGSLRDVQELAGHRHLTTTERYIQGDRDAQRRLVRLV' A
#
# COMPACT_ATOMS: atom_id res chain seq x y z
N MET A 1 23.14 -8.94 6.32
CA MET A 1 22.85 -7.82 5.39
C MET A 1 22.59 -6.56 6.22
N ARG A 2 23.23 -5.41 5.93
CA ARG A 2 22.98 -4.16 6.68
C ARG A 2 21.76 -3.44 6.08
N PRO A 3 20.99 -2.64 6.85
CA PRO A 3 19.84 -1.90 6.31
C PRO A 3 20.18 -1.07 5.07
N ARG A 4 21.37 -0.45 5.06
CA ARG A 4 21.87 0.32 3.90
C ARG A 4 22.07 -0.53 2.65
N SER A 5 22.46 -1.80 2.80
CA SER A 5 22.61 -2.71 1.67
C SER A 5 21.28 -2.98 0.97
N ILE A 6 20.17 -3.07 1.73
CA ILE A 6 18.82 -3.25 1.17
C ILE A 6 18.38 -1.99 0.41
N VAL A 7 18.61 -0.81 1.00
CA VAL A 7 18.29 0.47 0.35
C VAL A 7 19.02 0.61 -0.98
N ASN A 8 20.34 0.35 -0.98
CA ASN A 8 21.17 0.44 -2.18
C ASN A 8 20.75 -0.60 -3.24
N TRP A 9 20.40 -1.82 -2.81
CA TRP A 9 19.91 -2.86 -3.71
C TRP A 9 18.62 -2.41 -4.43
N PHE A 10 17.61 -1.92 -3.69
CA PHE A 10 16.38 -1.39 -4.30
C PHE A 10 16.66 -0.21 -5.23
N ALA A 11 17.51 0.74 -4.84
CA ALA A 11 17.85 1.88 -5.68
C ALA A 11 18.48 1.44 -7.01
N ALA A 12 19.43 0.50 -6.97
CA ALA A 12 20.06 -0.05 -8.18
C ALA A 12 19.06 -0.82 -9.04
N THR A 13 18.23 -1.66 -8.44
CA THR A 13 17.19 -2.43 -9.16
C THR A 13 16.19 -1.50 -9.84
N TYR A 14 15.70 -0.46 -9.15
CA TYR A 14 14.76 0.49 -9.76
C TYR A 14 15.39 1.33 -10.87
N ALA A 15 16.67 1.68 -10.75
CA ALA A 15 17.40 2.36 -11.83
C ALA A 15 17.55 1.48 -13.07
N GLN A 16 17.84 0.17 -12.90
CA GLN A 16 17.94 -0.78 -14.02
C GLN A 16 16.60 -1.00 -14.74
N LEU A 17 15.49 -0.77 -14.04
CA LEU A 17 14.13 -0.90 -14.58
C LEU A 17 13.56 0.43 -15.10
N ASP A 18 14.37 1.50 -15.14
CA ASP A 18 13.97 2.86 -15.51
C ASP A 18 12.80 3.42 -14.68
N LEU A 19 12.67 2.97 -13.43
CA LEU A 19 11.65 3.42 -12.50
C LEU A 19 12.16 4.64 -11.71
N ALA A 20 12.15 5.79 -12.36
CA ALA A 20 12.60 7.06 -11.79
C ALA A 20 11.82 7.45 -10.51
N GLY A 21 12.55 7.98 -9.52
CA GLY A 21 11.97 8.44 -8.24
C GLY A 21 11.56 7.31 -7.28
N CYS A 22 11.78 6.04 -7.63
CA CYS A 22 11.51 4.92 -6.73
C CYS A 22 12.61 4.75 -5.67
N SER A 23 12.20 4.29 -4.49
CA SER A 23 13.07 4.01 -3.34
C SER A 23 12.70 2.67 -2.73
N SER A 24 13.49 2.20 -1.75
CA SER A 24 13.17 1.00 -0.98
C SER A 24 11.76 1.00 -0.35
N HIS A 25 11.16 2.17 -0.14
CA HIS A 25 9.80 2.29 0.37
C HIS A 25 8.72 2.21 -0.71
N SER A 26 9.05 2.43 -1.99
CA SER A 26 8.06 2.48 -3.08
C SER A 26 7.24 1.18 -3.18
N GLY A 27 7.89 0.02 -3.07
CA GLY A 27 7.20 -1.27 -3.05
C GLY A 27 6.18 -1.39 -1.92
N ARG A 28 6.56 -0.97 -0.70
CA ARG A 28 5.66 -0.96 0.47
C ARG A 28 4.46 -0.04 0.26
N ARG A 29 4.67 1.17 -0.25
CA ARG A 29 3.59 2.14 -0.55
C ARG A 29 2.61 1.55 -1.57
N THR A 30 3.13 0.96 -2.64
CA THR A 30 2.34 0.31 -3.70
C THR A 30 1.54 -0.86 -3.16
N PHE A 31 2.16 -1.72 -2.34
CA PHE A 31 1.49 -2.86 -1.72
C PHE A 31 0.29 -2.41 -0.88
N ILE A 32 0.48 -1.48 0.06
CA ILE A 32 -0.61 -1.01 0.93
C ILE A 32 -1.74 -0.38 0.12
N THR A 33 -1.39 0.47 -0.85
CA THR A 33 -2.36 1.15 -1.72
C THR A 33 -3.19 0.14 -2.52
N ARG A 34 -2.53 -0.87 -3.12
CA ARG A 34 -3.21 -1.90 -3.92
C ARG A 34 -4.07 -2.82 -3.05
N SER A 35 -3.55 -3.26 -1.89
CA SER A 35 -4.30 -4.11 -0.97
C SER A 35 -5.57 -3.43 -0.49
N ALA A 36 -5.53 -2.15 -0.13
CA ALA A 36 -6.73 -1.39 0.25
C ALA A 36 -7.77 -1.30 -0.86
N ARG A 37 -7.35 -1.15 -2.13
CA ARG A 37 -8.28 -1.13 -3.29
C ARG A 37 -8.87 -2.51 -3.60
N LEU A 38 -8.10 -3.56 -3.42
CA LEU A 38 -8.50 -4.94 -3.73
C LEU A 38 -9.23 -5.62 -2.57
N LEU A 39 -9.23 -5.00 -1.39
CA LEU A 39 -9.78 -5.55 -0.15
C LEU A 39 -11.21 -6.06 -0.28
N ALA A 40 -12.06 -5.33 -1.01
CA ALA A 40 -13.45 -5.72 -1.23
C ALA A 40 -13.58 -7.07 -1.97
N ARG A 41 -12.59 -7.45 -2.80
CA ARG A 41 -12.58 -8.72 -3.53
C ARG A 41 -12.21 -9.90 -2.65
N SER A 42 -11.51 -9.67 -1.55
CA SER A 42 -11.09 -10.73 -0.62
C SER A 42 -12.04 -10.89 0.57
N GLY A 43 -13.09 -10.04 0.68
CA GLY A 43 -13.98 -10.02 1.84
C GLY A 43 -13.33 -9.53 3.13
N GLY A 44 -12.17 -8.85 3.02
CA GLY A 44 -11.43 -8.35 4.18
C GLY A 44 -11.85 -6.95 4.63
N SER A 45 -11.17 -6.47 5.66
CA SER A 45 -11.36 -5.15 6.28
C SER A 45 -10.06 -4.32 6.26
N LEU A 46 -10.18 -3.02 6.55
CA LEU A 46 -9.00 -2.15 6.66
C LEU A 46 -8.01 -2.59 7.76
N ARG A 47 -8.49 -3.40 8.73
CA ARG A 47 -7.66 -3.99 9.77
C ARG A 47 -6.67 -5.01 9.20
N ASP A 48 -7.09 -5.82 8.23
CA ASP A 48 -6.22 -6.81 7.59
C ASP A 48 -5.07 -6.12 6.85
N VAL A 49 -5.36 -5.00 6.16
CA VAL A 49 -4.35 -4.18 5.50
C VAL A 49 -3.39 -3.55 6.53
N GLN A 50 -3.90 -3.10 7.68
CA GLN A 50 -3.09 -2.56 8.77
C GLN A 50 -2.11 -3.61 9.32
N GLU A 51 -2.57 -4.84 9.53
CA GLU A 51 -1.77 -5.95 10.04
C GLU A 51 -0.70 -6.39 9.04
N LEU A 52 -1.06 -6.50 7.75
CA LEU A 52 -0.10 -6.74 6.67
C LEU A 52 0.95 -5.64 6.55
N ALA A 53 0.57 -4.39 6.80
CA ALA A 53 1.52 -3.29 6.86
C ALA A 53 2.36 -3.30 8.14
N GLY A 54 1.96 -4.01 9.19
CA GLY A 54 2.61 -3.94 10.51
C GLY A 54 2.49 -2.56 11.15
N HIS A 55 1.38 -1.85 10.92
CA HIS A 55 1.14 -0.53 11.50
C HIS A 55 0.41 -0.64 12.84
N ARG A 56 0.93 0.02 13.87
CA ARG A 56 0.26 0.09 15.19
C ARG A 56 -1.07 0.84 15.14
N HIS A 57 -1.13 1.91 14.35
CA HIS A 57 -2.29 2.78 14.24
C HIS A 57 -2.86 2.74 12.82
N LEU A 58 -4.19 2.68 12.72
CA LEU A 58 -4.88 2.71 11.41
C LEU A 58 -4.61 4.02 10.67
N THR A 59 -4.39 5.12 11.40
CA THR A 59 -4.03 6.43 10.83
C THR A 59 -2.70 6.45 10.07
N THR A 60 -1.83 5.45 10.27
CA THR A 60 -0.64 5.28 9.44
C THR A 60 -0.99 4.60 8.12
N THR A 61 -1.93 3.65 8.14
CA THR A 61 -2.42 2.95 6.94
C THR A 61 -3.31 3.86 6.09
N GLU A 62 -4.14 4.69 6.72
CA GLU A 62 -5.09 5.57 6.02
C GLU A 62 -4.41 6.56 5.07
N ARG A 63 -3.16 6.96 5.35
CA ARG A 63 -2.35 7.84 4.49
C ARG A 63 -2.13 7.28 3.09
N TYR A 64 -2.32 5.98 2.89
CA TYR A 64 -2.20 5.28 1.62
C TYR A 64 -3.55 5.04 0.92
N ILE A 65 -4.66 5.42 1.56
CA ILE A 65 -6.00 5.09 1.13
C ILE A 65 -6.70 6.39 0.72
N GLN A 66 -7.01 6.48 -0.57
CA GLN A 66 -7.80 7.57 -1.10
C GLN A 66 -9.26 7.15 -1.23
N GLY A 67 -10.18 8.02 -0.80
CA GLY A 67 -11.62 7.77 -0.95
C GLY A 67 -12.04 7.76 -2.43
N ASP A 68 -12.89 6.80 -2.79
CA ASP A 68 -13.54 6.70 -4.08
C ASP A 68 -15.05 6.98 -3.91
N ARG A 69 -15.53 8.06 -4.53
CA ARG A 69 -16.93 8.51 -4.41
C ARG A 69 -17.90 7.52 -5.06
N ASP A 70 -17.52 6.85 -6.14
CA ASP A 70 -18.37 5.86 -6.79
C ASP A 70 -18.45 4.58 -5.98
N ALA A 71 -17.33 4.16 -5.36
CA ALA A 71 -17.33 3.07 -4.40
C ALA A 71 -18.23 3.36 -3.19
N GLN A 72 -18.18 4.59 -2.64
CA GLN A 72 -19.04 5.03 -1.54
C GLN A 72 -20.53 4.95 -1.92
N ARG A 73 -20.91 5.46 -3.11
CA ARG A 73 -22.30 5.39 -3.60
C ARG A 73 -22.78 3.95 -3.76
N ARG A 74 -21.94 3.06 -4.31
CA ARG A 74 -22.27 1.64 -4.44
C ARG A 74 -22.47 0.99 -3.08
N LEU A 75 -21.59 1.27 -2.11
CA LEU A 75 -21.68 0.71 -0.76
C LEU A 75 -22.98 1.10 -0.05
N VAL A 76 -23.40 2.37 -0.16
CA VAL A 76 -24.67 2.84 0.43
C VAL A 76 -25.89 2.13 -0.16
N ARG A 77 -25.84 1.72 -1.43
CA ARG A 77 -26.96 0.98 -2.07
C ARG A 77 -27.06 -0.49 -1.63
N LEU A 78 -26.03 -1.03 -0.97
CA LEU A 78 -26.00 -2.42 -0.51
C LEU A 78 -26.54 -2.60 0.91
N VAL A 79 -26.83 -1.50 1.61
CA VAL A 79 -27.38 -1.46 2.97
C VAL A 79 -28.78 -0.84 2.89
#